data_AF-A0A1Z5KRF2-F1
#
_entry.id   AF-A0A1Z5KRF2-F1
#
_cell.length_a   1.000
_cell.length_b   1.000
_cell.length_c   1.000
_cell.angle_alpha   90.00
_cell.angle_beta   90.00
_cell.angle_gamma   90.00
#
_symmetry.space_group_name_H-M   'P 1'
#
loop_
_entity.id
_entity.type
_entity.pdbx_description
1 polymer ?
#
loop_
_entity_poly.entity_id
_entity_poly.type
_entity_poly.pdbx_seq_one_letter_code
_entity_poly.pdbx_strand_id
1 'polypeptide(L)'
;MTTTTTTTTTLSSKDSTTAFVAFSAALVAATAATTYLLTTRYEQSKERARAWKQYQREKLLKEKTAEARKTMKEPSSGTLIDDVFIDKVFLWECQDLRKSFASANVANHMHFQYETIHPLASTTLQRKNSTEIITQYNKLITDHECILGDVVRKPNQQTNTVAYMRAGPRRYLHFDPAHVNAAIVTCGGLCPGLNNVIREITKSLYQLYAIGGKVYGIRGGYRGFWDPELEPVELTLDLVENIHHGGGTVLGSSRGGFDLDKILDFVRDRKISQLFVIGGDGTHRGAFRIHEGCIERGYNVAVAGIPKTIDNDVDYIDQSFGFQSAVEAAQVAIRSAKTEAVCNLPNGIGIVKLMGRSAGFIAAHSTMASSDVDLCLVPEVPVVLDGERGCLPHLMRRVKQQGYAVVVVAEGAGEEVLGTSTEVDASGNKKLPAIGEFMKKSIEEYFKKHGETATVKYIDPSYTVRTVPANAADSLYCMQLAQNAVHGAMAGYTGFSVGLCNNRMVFLPIPELVATSPRSMNARGRTWERVIGLTRQPNTVPELEEGKVDPKDNQPTPR
;
A
#
# COMPACT_ATOMS: atom_id res chain seq x y z
N MET A 1 97.84 57.32 14.96
CA MET A 1 97.16 57.08 16.27
C MET A 1 95.65 57.12 16.05
N THR A 2 94.88 56.73 17.07
CA THR A 2 93.41 56.92 17.21
C THR A 2 92.50 56.40 16.07
N THR A 3 91.88 55.26 16.37
CA THR A 3 90.46 54.95 16.09
C THR A 3 89.52 56.07 16.60
N THR A 4 88.20 56.12 16.43
CA THR A 4 87.10 55.11 16.37
C THR A 4 85.84 55.89 15.86
N THR A 5 84.69 55.38 15.40
CA THR A 5 84.00 54.07 15.44
C THR A 5 83.02 53.96 14.26
N THR A 6 82.65 52.74 13.83
CA THR A 6 81.44 52.50 13.02
C THR A 6 80.55 51.46 13.71
N THR A 7 79.27 51.78 13.94
CA THR A 7 78.34 50.93 14.71
C THR A 7 77.62 49.94 13.80
N THR A 8 78.04 48.67 13.81
CA THR A 8 77.41 47.61 12.99
C THR A 8 76.19 47.02 13.69
N THR A 9 74.98 47.38 13.25
CA THR A 9 73.74 46.80 13.77
C THR A 9 73.54 45.37 13.26
N THR A 10 73.64 44.36 14.14
CA THR A 10 73.45 42.95 13.78
C THR A 10 71.96 42.59 13.66
N LEU A 11 71.43 42.63 12.44
CA LEU A 11 70.12 42.05 12.13
C LEU A 11 70.19 40.52 12.16
N SER A 12 69.20 39.90 12.80
CA SER A 12 69.10 38.44 12.98
C SER A 12 68.84 37.73 11.65
N SER A 13 69.63 36.71 11.34
CA SER A 13 69.47 35.87 10.14
C SER A 13 68.22 34.99 10.15
N LYS A 14 67.48 34.92 11.27
CA LYS A 14 66.23 34.17 11.36
C LYS A 14 65.06 34.88 10.66
N ASP A 15 65.00 36.21 10.75
CA ASP A 15 63.79 36.97 10.39
C ASP A 15 63.57 37.09 8.87
N SER A 16 64.67 37.15 8.10
CA SER A 16 64.61 37.06 6.64
C SER A 16 64.11 35.69 6.16
N THR A 17 64.45 34.62 6.88
CA THR A 17 64.07 33.25 6.53
C THR A 17 62.58 33.01 6.77
N THR A 18 62.02 33.47 7.91
CA THR A 18 60.57 33.41 8.17
C THR A 18 59.77 34.24 7.19
N ALA A 19 60.22 35.44 6.82
CA ALA A 19 59.57 36.26 5.81
C ALA A 19 59.49 35.56 4.43
N PHE A 20 60.58 34.92 3.99
CA PHE A 20 60.64 34.19 2.72
C PHE A 20 59.74 32.95 2.70
N VAL A 21 59.67 32.21 3.81
CA VAL A 21 58.75 31.07 3.97
C VAL A 21 57.29 31.53 3.97
N ALA A 22 56.97 32.63 4.67
CA ALA A 22 55.61 33.18 4.70
C ALA A 22 55.13 33.64 3.31
N PHE A 23 56.00 34.34 2.55
CA PHE A 23 55.70 34.76 1.18
C PHE A 23 55.51 33.55 0.24
N SER A 24 56.33 32.51 0.38
CA SER A 24 56.20 31.26 -0.38
C SER A 24 54.87 30.55 -0.08
N ALA A 25 54.48 30.46 1.19
CA ALA A 25 53.21 29.87 1.60
C ALA A 25 52.00 30.64 1.05
N ALA A 26 52.05 31.98 1.06
CA ALA A 26 51.01 32.83 0.49
C ALA A 26 50.85 32.63 -1.04
N LEU A 27 51.97 32.49 -1.76
CA LEU A 27 51.95 32.22 -3.21
C LEU A 27 51.35 30.83 -3.54
N VAL A 28 51.66 29.81 -2.75
CA VAL A 28 51.04 28.47 -2.86
C VAL A 28 49.54 28.52 -2.54
N ALA A 29 49.11 29.26 -1.52
CA ALA A 29 47.69 29.43 -1.20
C ALA A 29 46.92 30.16 -2.33
N ALA A 30 47.50 31.22 -2.90
CA ALA A 30 46.89 31.97 -4.00
C ALA A 30 46.75 31.13 -5.29
N THR A 31 47.76 30.33 -5.61
CA THR A 31 47.70 29.41 -6.77
C THR A 31 46.73 28.26 -6.56
N ALA A 32 46.63 27.70 -5.35
CA ALA A 32 45.63 26.70 -5.00
C ALA A 32 44.19 27.25 -5.11
N ALA A 33 43.93 28.43 -4.56
CA ALA A 33 42.62 29.09 -4.64
C ALA A 33 42.21 29.42 -6.08
N THR A 34 43.16 29.91 -6.89
CA THR A 34 42.93 30.18 -8.32
C THR A 34 42.60 28.89 -9.09
N THR A 35 43.32 27.80 -8.80
CA THR A 35 43.07 26.48 -9.41
C THR A 35 41.67 25.95 -9.05
N TYR A 36 41.26 26.07 -7.78
CA TYR A 36 39.92 25.67 -7.31
C TYR A 36 38.78 26.46 -7.98
N LEU A 37 38.96 27.78 -8.18
CA LEU A 37 37.99 28.63 -8.88
C LEU A 37 37.89 28.30 -10.38
N LEU A 38 38.99 27.86 -11.00
CA LEU A 38 38.99 27.42 -12.40
C LEU A 38 38.30 26.06 -12.56
N THR A 39 38.56 25.09 -11.67
CA THR A 39 37.91 23.76 -11.74
C THR A 39 36.42 23.82 -11.43
N THR A 40 35.98 24.61 -10.43
CA THR A 40 34.53 24.81 -10.17
C THR A 40 33.80 25.46 -11.35
N ARG A 41 34.38 26.49 -11.99
CA ARG A 41 33.82 27.07 -13.23
C ARG A 41 33.78 26.07 -14.40
N TYR A 42 34.78 25.19 -14.49
CA TYR A 42 34.85 24.16 -15.54
C TYR A 42 33.78 23.06 -15.37
N GLU A 43 33.56 22.56 -14.15
CA GLU A 43 32.47 21.60 -13.91
C GLU A 43 31.08 22.23 -14.09
N GLN A 44 30.85 23.46 -13.61
CA GLN A 44 29.59 24.19 -13.88
C GLN A 44 29.33 24.36 -15.39
N SER A 45 30.39 24.53 -16.20
CA SER A 45 30.28 24.59 -17.66
C SER A 45 29.89 23.23 -18.26
N LYS A 46 30.48 22.13 -17.79
CA LYS A 46 30.08 20.76 -18.16
C LYS A 46 28.63 20.45 -17.79
N GLU A 47 28.17 20.87 -16.62
CA GLU A 47 26.78 20.67 -16.18
C GLU A 47 25.79 21.41 -17.07
N ARG A 48 26.05 22.68 -17.39
CA ARG A 48 25.25 23.45 -18.36
C ARG A 48 25.23 22.77 -19.74
N ALA A 49 26.36 22.25 -20.21
CA ALA A 49 26.45 21.50 -21.46
C ALA A 49 25.70 20.15 -21.42
N ARG A 50 25.63 19.47 -20.27
CA ARG A 50 24.82 18.25 -20.05
C ARG A 50 23.32 18.58 -20.06
N ALA A 51 22.91 19.60 -19.29
CA ALA A 51 21.51 20.05 -19.22
C ALA A 51 21.00 20.53 -20.58
N TRP A 52 21.81 21.27 -21.34
CA TRP A 52 21.45 21.69 -22.70
C TRP A 52 21.29 20.51 -23.66
N LYS A 53 22.17 19.49 -23.60
CA LYS A 53 22.02 18.25 -24.38
C LYS A 53 20.76 17.46 -24.00
N GLN A 54 20.39 17.45 -22.72
CA GLN A 54 19.14 16.85 -22.27
C GLN A 54 17.92 17.62 -22.82
N TYR A 55 17.89 18.94 -22.70
CA TYR A 55 16.82 19.79 -23.26
C TYR A 55 16.63 19.57 -24.77
N GLN A 56 17.73 19.52 -25.55
CA GLN A 56 17.64 19.23 -26.99
C GLN A 56 17.10 17.82 -27.27
N ARG A 57 17.43 16.82 -26.44
CA ARG A 57 16.89 15.47 -26.55
C ARG A 57 15.39 15.40 -26.22
N GLU A 58 14.95 16.13 -25.20
CA GLU A 58 13.53 16.22 -24.82
C GLU A 58 12.71 16.96 -25.88
N LYS A 59 13.26 18.04 -26.46
CA LYS A 59 12.64 18.75 -27.59
C LYS A 59 12.49 17.83 -28.80
N LEU A 60 13.57 17.15 -29.21
CA LEU A 60 13.55 16.19 -30.32
C LEU A 60 12.59 15.03 -30.06
N LEU A 61 12.44 14.59 -28.81
CA LEU A 61 11.48 13.56 -28.44
C LEU A 61 10.04 14.07 -28.61
N LYS A 62 9.71 15.28 -28.15
CA LYS A 62 8.39 15.90 -28.34
C LYS A 62 8.06 16.08 -29.82
N GLU A 63 9.02 16.53 -30.63
CA GLU A 63 8.86 16.68 -32.09
C GLU A 63 8.60 15.32 -32.75
N LYS A 64 9.40 14.29 -32.45
CA LYS A 64 9.19 12.92 -32.95
C LYS A 64 7.91 12.27 -32.45
N THR A 65 7.43 12.59 -31.25
CA THR A 65 6.12 12.11 -30.76
C THR A 65 4.96 12.81 -31.47
N ALA A 66 5.07 14.11 -31.78
CA ALA A 66 4.08 14.82 -32.57
C ALA A 66 4.04 14.32 -34.04
N GLU A 67 5.19 14.01 -34.61
CA GLU A 67 5.31 13.39 -35.94
C GLU A 67 4.77 11.95 -35.95
N ALA A 68 5.15 11.12 -34.96
CA ALA A 68 4.64 9.76 -34.81
C ALA A 68 3.11 9.70 -34.66
N ARG A 69 2.51 10.68 -33.97
CA ARG A 69 1.04 10.84 -33.88
C ARG A 69 0.39 11.13 -35.24
N LYS A 70 1.05 11.88 -36.13
CA LYS A 70 0.56 12.10 -37.51
C LYS A 70 0.69 10.85 -38.39
N THR A 71 1.59 9.92 -38.04
CA THR A 71 1.79 8.65 -38.75
C THR A 71 1.16 7.44 -38.06
N MET A 72 0.43 7.64 -36.96
CA MET A 72 -0.40 6.59 -36.35
C MET A 72 -1.55 6.29 -37.31
N LYS A 73 -1.38 5.23 -38.11
CA LYS A 73 -2.50 4.60 -38.81
C LYS A 73 -3.52 4.15 -37.76
N GLU A 74 -4.79 4.33 -38.09
CA GLU A 74 -5.90 3.72 -37.35
C GLU A 74 -5.70 2.20 -37.23
N PRO A 75 -6.19 1.57 -36.16
CA PRO A 75 -6.03 0.13 -35.97
C PRO A 75 -6.62 -0.64 -37.16
N SER A 76 -5.90 -1.66 -37.63
CA SER A 76 -6.28 -2.45 -38.83
C SER A 76 -7.59 -3.24 -38.68
N SER A 77 -8.17 -3.25 -37.49
CA SER A 77 -9.48 -3.84 -37.18
C SER A 77 -10.09 -3.12 -35.99
N GLY A 78 -11.37 -2.77 -36.11
CA GLY A 78 -12.15 -2.08 -35.09
C GLY A 78 -13.27 -1.24 -35.71
N THR A 79 -14.19 -0.78 -34.87
CA THR A 79 -15.17 0.26 -35.20
C THR A 79 -14.91 1.42 -34.25
N LEU A 80 -14.88 2.66 -34.74
CA LEU A 80 -14.82 3.82 -33.86
C LEU A 80 -16.11 3.89 -33.03
N ILE A 81 -15.99 4.24 -31.75
CA ILE A 81 -17.14 4.55 -30.91
C ILE A 81 -17.15 6.06 -30.76
N ASP A 82 -18.16 6.70 -31.36
CA ASP A 82 -18.35 8.14 -31.26
C ASP A 82 -18.62 8.56 -29.80
N ASP A 83 -18.30 9.81 -29.47
CA ASP A 83 -18.43 10.40 -28.13
C ASP A 83 -17.67 9.70 -26.98
N VAL A 84 -16.68 8.85 -27.32
CA VAL A 84 -15.80 8.17 -26.34
C VAL A 84 -14.33 8.60 -26.52
N PHE A 85 -13.91 9.61 -25.75
CA PHE A 85 -12.55 10.15 -25.78
C PHE A 85 -12.04 10.63 -24.40
N ILE A 86 -10.78 11.05 -24.36
CA ILE A 86 -10.07 11.58 -23.18
C ILE A 86 -9.31 12.85 -23.59
N ASP A 87 -9.72 14.01 -23.06
CA ASP A 87 -9.10 15.31 -23.33
C ASP A 87 -7.92 15.61 -22.42
N LYS A 88 -8.04 15.22 -21.13
CA LYS A 88 -7.09 15.60 -20.07
C LYS A 88 -6.79 14.42 -19.16
N VAL A 89 -5.51 14.27 -18.82
CA VAL A 89 -5.00 13.27 -17.90
C VAL A 89 -4.35 13.99 -16.72
N PHE A 90 -4.90 13.83 -15.53
CA PHE A 90 -4.39 14.42 -14.29
C PHE A 90 -3.52 13.41 -13.56
N LEU A 91 -2.20 13.61 -13.55
CA LEU A 91 -1.28 12.75 -12.82
C LEU A 91 -1.33 13.06 -11.32
N TRP A 92 -1.64 12.07 -10.50
CA TRP A 92 -1.43 12.12 -9.06
C TRP A 92 0.06 11.94 -8.74
N GLU A 93 0.79 13.06 -8.69
CA GLU A 93 2.20 13.09 -8.28
C GLU A 93 2.35 12.80 -6.77
N CYS A 94 3.27 11.90 -6.43
CA CYS A 94 3.74 11.74 -5.05
C CYS A 94 4.86 12.76 -4.75
N GLN A 95 4.98 13.19 -3.49
CA GLN A 95 6.04 14.13 -3.11
C GLN A 95 7.42 13.48 -3.26
N ASP A 96 8.37 14.27 -3.74
CA ASP A 96 9.68 13.84 -4.21
C ASP A 96 10.78 14.60 -3.47
N LEU A 97 11.48 13.92 -2.55
CA LEU A 97 12.55 14.46 -1.73
C LEU A 97 13.71 15.00 -2.58
N ARG A 98 13.89 14.50 -3.83
CA ARG A 98 14.91 15.00 -4.77
C ARG A 98 14.70 16.47 -5.15
N LYS A 99 13.48 17.01 -4.96
CA LYS A 99 13.14 18.43 -5.18
C LYS A 99 13.54 19.34 -4.01
N SER A 100 13.74 18.79 -2.80
CA SER A 100 13.95 19.55 -1.55
C SER A 100 15.29 19.25 -0.86
N PHE A 101 15.88 18.08 -1.08
CA PHE A 101 17.09 17.60 -0.43
C PHE A 101 18.12 17.14 -1.47
N ALA A 102 19.41 17.28 -1.12
CA ALA A 102 20.50 16.76 -1.94
C ALA A 102 20.35 15.23 -2.10
N SER A 103 20.29 14.78 -3.35
CA SER A 103 20.15 13.36 -3.68
C SER A 103 21.52 12.71 -3.80
N ALA A 104 21.69 11.50 -3.26
CA ALA A 104 22.92 10.72 -3.42
C ALA A 104 23.21 10.39 -4.90
N ASN A 105 22.15 10.31 -5.74
CA ASN A 105 22.22 10.03 -7.18
C ASN A 105 22.94 8.71 -7.53
N VAL A 106 23.01 7.79 -6.56
CA VAL A 106 23.56 6.44 -6.74
C VAL A 106 22.78 5.74 -7.85
N ALA A 107 23.50 5.17 -8.82
CA ALA A 107 22.89 4.39 -9.88
C ALA A 107 22.34 3.08 -9.30
N ASN A 108 21.10 2.74 -9.62
CA ASN A 108 20.43 1.56 -9.10
C ASN A 108 20.98 0.28 -9.74
N HIS A 109 22.04 -0.25 -9.14
CA HIS A 109 22.56 -1.59 -9.37
C HIS A 109 21.89 -2.52 -8.35
N MET A 110 20.74 -3.12 -8.68
CA MET A 110 20.11 -4.09 -7.76
C MET A 110 21.05 -5.28 -7.54
N HIS A 111 21.58 -5.43 -6.32
CA HIS A 111 22.67 -6.35 -6.00
C HIS A 111 22.15 -7.79 -5.79
N PHE A 112 21.71 -8.44 -6.87
CA PHE A 112 21.42 -9.88 -6.86
C PHE A 112 22.70 -10.67 -6.60
N GLN A 113 22.92 -11.07 -5.35
CA GLN A 113 24.01 -11.96 -4.95
C GLN A 113 23.82 -13.37 -5.54
N TYR A 114 24.30 -13.56 -6.77
CA TYR A 114 24.16 -14.83 -7.50
C TYR A 114 24.97 -15.98 -6.86
N GLU A 115 26.10 -15.66 -6.25
CA GLU A 115 27.04 -16.62 -5.66
C GLU A 115 26.44 -17.38 -4.47
N THR A 116 25.60 -16.72 -3.67
CA THR A 116 24.91 -17.30 -2.50
C THR A 116 23.75 -18.23 -2.87
N ILE A 117 23.28 -18.20 -4.13
CA ILE A 117 22.06 -18.89 -4.58
C ILE A 117 22.37 -20.16 -5.39
N HIS A 118 23.46 -20.19 -6.16
CA HIS A 118 23.88 -21.38 -6.92
C HIS A 118 25.39 -21.64 -6.86
N PRO A 119 25.87 -22.44 -5.88
CA PRO A 119 27.28 -22.87 -5.81
C PRO A 119 27.77 -23.54 -7.12
N LEU A 120 26.89 -24.30 -7.77
CA LEU A 120 27.17 -25.06 -9.00
C LEU A 120 27.19 -24.23 -10.29
N ALA A 121 26.82 -22.94 -10.23
CA ALA A 121 26.93 -22.03 -11.39
C ALA A 121 28.37 -21.50 -11.61
N SER A 122 29.26 -21.68 -10.62
CA SER A 122 30.64 -21.17 -10.65
C SER A 122 31.59 -21.92 -11.61
N THR A 123 31.24 -23.14 -12.01
CA THR A 123 32.17 -24.12 -12.59
C THR A 123 32.64 -23.84 -14.02
N THR A 124 32.08 -22.85 -14.74
CA THR A 124 32.36 -22.64 -16.18
C THR A 124 32.71 -21.18 -16.55
N LEU A 125 33.21 -20.37 -15.61
CA LEU A 125 33.71 -19.03 -15.93
C LEU A 125 34.96 -18.63 -15.12
N GLN A 126 36.07 -19.35 -15.32
CA GLN A 126 37.39 -18.84 -14.92
C GLN A 126 37.78 -17.60 -15.74
N ARG A 127 37.44 -16.41 -15.23
CA ARG A 127 38.02 -15.14 -15.67
C ARG A 127 38.60 -14.39 -14.48
N LYS A 128 39.92 -14.17 -14.54
CA LYS A 128 40.63 -13.30 -13.60
C LYS A 128 40.16 -11.86 -13.80
N ASN A 129 39.29 -11.39 -12.92
CA ASN A 129 39.28 -10.06 -12.27
C ASN A 129 37.95 -9.89 -11.51
N SER A 130 38.01 -9.28 -10.33
CA SER A 130 36.82 -8.99 -9.51
C SER A 130 35.88 -8.04 -10.25
N THR A 131 34.73 -8.57 -10.68
CA THR A 131 33.66 -7.80 -11.32
C THR A 131 32.33 -8.36 -10.86
N GLU A 132 31.53 -7.54 -10.17
CA GLU A 132 30.16 -7.89 -9.80
C GLU A 132 29.34 -8.20 -11.07
N ILE A 133 28.58 -9.29 -11.05
CA ILE A 133 27.70 -9.65 -12.17
C ILE A 133 26.41 -8.81 -12.05
N ILE A 134 26.51 -7.54 -12.43
CA ILE A 134 25.38 -6.59 -12.46
C ILE A 134 24.35 -7.09 -13.48
N THR A 135 23.29 -7.75 -13.01
CA THR A 135 22.24 -8.31 -13.87
C THR A 135 21.33 -7.22 -14.43
N GLN A 136 21.60 -6.78 -15.66
CA GLN A 136 20.89 -5.68 -16.33
C GLN A 136 19.45 -6.01 -16.82
N TYR A 137 18.88 -7.15 -16.41
CA TYR A 137 17.65 -7.70 -17.00
C TYR A 137 16.35 -7.01 -16.57
N ASN A 138 16.38 -6.12 -15.58
CA ASN A 138 15.18 -5.42 -15.11
C ASN A 138 14.88 -4.17 -15.95
N LYS A 139 13.68 -4.11 -16.56
CA LYS A 139 13.15 -2.85 -17.10
C LYS A 139 12.86 -1.89 -15.94
N LEU A 140 13.80 -1.00 -15.69
CA LEU A 140 13.64 0.14 -14.78
C LEU A 140 12.48 1.04 -15.23
N ILE A 141 11.73 1.55 -14.26
CA ILE A 141 10.60 2.46 -14.50
C ILE A 141 11.11 3.88 -14.65
N THR A 142 10.56 4.60 -15.62
CA THR A 142 10.85 6.01 -15.88
C THR A 142 9.84 6.92 -15.20
N ASP A 143 10.25 8.15 -14.86
CA ASP A 143 9.40 9.17 -14.24
C ASP A 143 8.36 9.80 -15.21
N HIS A 144 8.11 9.12 -16.33
CA HIS A 144 7.07 9.43 -17.33
C HIS A 144 6.10 8.26 -17.56
N GLU A 145 6.28 7.13 -16.87
CA GLU A 145 5.33 6.02 -16.91
C GLU A 145 4.22 6.22 -15.86
N CYS A 146 2.99 6.36 -16.35
CA CYS A 146 1.78 6.41 -15.52
C CYS A 146 0.78 5.34 -15.96
N ILE A 147 -0.17 5.03 -15.08
CA ILE A 147 -1.30 4.13 -15.32
C ILE A 147 -2.57 4.97 -15.28
N LEU A 148 -3.36 4.99 -16.36
CA LEU A 148 -4.69 5.63 -16.34
C LEU A 148 -5.55 4.94 -15.26
N GLY A 149 -6.27 5.72 -14.45
CA GLY A 149 -7.14 5.23 -13.37
C GLY A 149 -8.49 4.76 -13.89
N ASP A 150 -9.23 5.65 -14.56
CA ASP A 150 -10.40 5.23 -15.33
C ASP A 150 -9.97 4.65 -16.69
N VAL A 151 -10.46 3.45 -16.97
CA VAL A 151 -10.27 2.69 -18.22
C VAL A 151 -11.60 2.13 -18.77
N VAL A 152 -12.75 2.47 -18.17
CA VAL A 152 -14.08 2.01 -18.61
C VAL A 152 -14.89 3.23 -19.01
N ARG A 153 -14.92 3.51 -20.32
CA ARG A 153 -15.46 4.75 -20.87
C ARG A 153 -16.87 4.54 -21.42
N LYS A 154 -17.82 5.34 -20.94
CA LYS A 154 -19.22 5.41 -21.40
C LYS A 154 -19.40 6.64 -22.31
N PRO A 155 -20.30 6.63 -23.31
CA PRO A 155 -20.73 7.84 -24.00
C PRO A 155 -21.28 8.87 -22.99
N ASN A 156 -21.07 10.16 -23.26
CA ASN A 156 -21.44 11.29 -22.39
C ASN A 156 -20.76 11.35 -20.99
N GLN A 157 -19.78 10.49 -20.71
CA GLN A 157 -18.94 10.59 -19.50
C GLN A 157 -17.96 11.77 -19.60
N GLN A 158 -17.59 12.37 -18.47
CA GLN A 158 -16.57 13.44 -18.46
C GLN A 158 -15.28 12.99 -19.15
N THR A 159 -14.73 13.85 -20.02
CA THR A 159 -13.55 13.59 -20.86
C THR A 159 -12.22 13.72 -20.11
N ASN A 160 -12.25 14.02 -18.81
CA ASN A 160 -11.09 14.00 -17.93
C ASN A 160 -10.87 12.59 -17.35
N THR A 161 -9.61 12.21 -17.12
CA THR A 161 -9.26 11.02 -16.32
C THR A 161 -8.10 11.33 -15.36
N VAL A 162 -8.02 10.56 -14.27
CA VAL A 162 -6.85 10.54 -13.38
C VAL A 162 -5.84 9.52 -13.90
N ALA A 163 -4.56 9.74 -13.65
CA ALA A 163 -3.52 8.73 -13.80
C ALA A 163 -2.64 8.67 -12.55
N TYR A 164 -2.12 7.47 -12.26
CA TYR A 164 -1.27 7.21 -11.09
C TYR A 164 0.18 7.01 -11.54
N MET A 165 1.15 7.42 -10.71
CA MET A 165 2.56 7.17 -10.99
C MET A 165 2.85 5.66 -10.97
N ARG A 166 3.51 5.13 -12.01
CA ARG A 166 3.84 3.70 -12.04
C ARG A 166 4.89 3.38 -10.97
N ALA A 167 4.60 2.37 -10.15
CA ALA A 167 5.54 1.87 -9.16
C ALA A 167 6.59 0.96 -9.79
N GLY A 168 7.76 0.88 -9.15
CA GLY A 168 8.86 0.00 -9.53
C GLY A 168 10.23 0.68 -9.49
N PRO A 169 11.31 -0.09 -9.68
CA PRO A 169 12.68 0.38 -9.47
C PRO A 169 13.05 1.52 -10.43
N ARG A 170 13.53 2.63 -9.86
CA ARG A 170 14.05 3.78 -10.61
C ARG A 170 15.54 3.61 -10.92
N ARG A 171 16.06 4.34 -11.92
CA ARG A 171 17.48 4.30 -12.33
C ARG A 171 18.44 4.96 -11.34
N TYR A 172 17.99 6.01 -10.66
CA TYR A 172 18.79 6.77 -9.71
C TYR A 172 18.09 6.77 -8.36
N LEU A 173 18.86 6.60 -7.30
CA LEU A 173 18.39 6.55 -5.93
C LEU A 173 18.61 7.90 -5.26
N HIS A 174 17.65 8.30 -4.42
CA HIS A 174 17.79 9.49 -3.59
C HIS A 174 18.65 9.19 -2.37
N PHE A 175 18.40 8.06 -1.72
CA PHE A 175 19.20 7.55 -0.61
C PHE A 175 20.34 6.67 -1.12
N ASP A 176 21.52 6.85 -0.53
CA ASP A 176 22.64 5.92 -0.64
C ASP A 176 22.35 4.68 0.23
N PRO A 177 22.25 3.45 -0.33
CA PRO A 177 21.96 2.26 0.45
C PRO A 177 22.91 2.03 1.63
N ALA A 178 24.19 2.41 1.50
CA ALA A 178 25.19 2.22 2.56
C ALA A 178 24.82 2.96 3.87
N HIS A 179 23.96 3.98 3.79
CA HIS A 179 23.58 4.84 4.90
C HIS A 179 22.09 4.74 5.29
N VAL A 180 21.31 3.83 4.69
CA VAL A 180 19.88 3.66 4.98
C VAL A 180 19.66 2.91 6.30
N ASN A 181 19.11 3.61 7.30
CA ASN A 181 18.32 2.98 8.36
C ASN A 181 16.83 3.10 8.02
N ALA A 182 16.07 2.05 8.32
CA ALA A 182 14.64 1.97 8.07
C ALA A 182 13.85 1.55 9.32
N ALA A 183 12.58 1.92 9.40
CA ALA A 183 11.66 1.45 10.43
C ALA A 183 10.39 0.86 9.79
N ILE A 184 9.84 -0.22 10.37
CA ILE A 184 8.61 -0.89 9.94
C ILE A 184 7.66 -0.98 11.14
N VAL A 185 6.41 -0.54 10.98
CA VAL A 185 5.38 -0.62 12.03
C VAL A 185 4.08 -1.22 11.49
N THR A 186 3.45 -2.11 12.30
CA THR A 186 2.11 -2.66 12.02
C THR A 186 1.07 -2.14 13.02
N CYS A 187 -0.02 -1.54 12.51
CA CYS A 187 -1.06 -0.93 13.34
C CYS A 187 -2.48 -1.42 12.98
N GLY A 188 -3.39 -1.31 13.95
CA GLY A 188 -4.81 -1.66 13.81
C GLY A 188 -5.10 -3.16 13.95
N GLY A 189 -6.24 -3.60 13.41
CA GLY A 189 -6.65 -5.01 13.44
C GLY A 189 -5.77 -5.91 12.56
N LEU A 190 -5.61 -7.17 13.00
CA LEU A 190 -4.88 -8.19 12.25
C LEU A 190 -5.48 -8.46 10.86
N CYS A 191 -4.64 -8.95 9.96
CA CYS A 191 -4.91 -9.22 8.56
C CYS A 191 -3.94 -10.33 8.10
N PRO A 192 -4.37 -11.31 7.29
CA PRO A 192 -3.45 -12.23 6.62
C PRO A 192 -2.43 -11.44 5.78
N GLY A 193 -1.18 -11.91 5.70
CA GLY A 193 -0.13 -11.27 4.91
C GLY A 193 0.71 -10.20 5.64
N LEU A 194 0.36 -9.81 6.86
CA LEU A 194 1.14 -8.84 7.66
C LEU A 194 2.62 -9.23 7.80
N ASN A 195 2.90 -10.48 8.17
CA ASN A 195 4.26 -11.02 8.24
C ASN A 195 4.96 -11.06 6.86
N ASN A 196 4.22 -11.32 5.78
CA ASN A 196 4.76 -11.30 4.41
C ASN A 196 5.24 -9.89 4.04
N VAL A 197 4.47 -8.84 4.37
CA VAL A 197 4.88 -7.44 4.11
C VAL A 197 6.13 -7.07 4.93
N ILE A 198 6.17 -7.39 6.23
CA ILE A 198 7.37 -7.16 7.07
C ILE A 198 8.61 -7.84 6.47
N ARG A 199 8.47 -9.12 6.11
CA ARG A 199 9.53 -9.94 5.52
C ARG A 199 10.04 -9.35 4.21
N GLU A 200 9.15 -9.08 3.27
CA GLU A 200 9.56 -8.68 1.92
C GLU A 200 10.06 -7.23 1.87
N ILE A 201 9.68 -6.34 2.80
CA ILE A 201 10.34 -5.03 2.98
C ILE A 201 11.77 -5.24 3.47
N THR A 202 11.95 -6.00 4.55
CA THR A 202 13.27 -6.29 5.16
C THR A 202 14.21 -6.96 4.14
N LYS A 203 13.72 -7.97 3.41
CA LYS A 203 14.46 -8.63 2.34
C LYS A 203 14.74 -7.73 1.15
N SER A 204 13.81 -6.84 0.76
CA SER A 204 14.08 -5.90 -0.33
C SER A 204 15.23 -4.94 0.03
N LEU A 205 15.25 -4.43 1.26
CA LEU A 205 16.31 -3.55 1.74
C LEU A 205 17.67 -4.27 1.76
N TYR A 206 17.76 -5.46 2.35
CA TYR A 206 19.04 -6.18 2.45
C TYR A 206 19.48 -6.92 1.17
N GLN A 207 18.55 -7.46 0.37
CA GLN A 207 18.89 -8.34 -0.77
C GLN A 207 18.75 -7.70 -2.15
N LEU A 208 17.93 -6.64 -2.32
CA LEU A 208 17.85 -5.90 -3.59
C LEU A 208 18.70 -4.63 -3.55
N TYR A 209 18.81 -3.99 -2.38
CA TYR A 209 19.53 -2.73 -2.20
C TYR A 209 20.83 -2.83 -1.39
N ALA A 210 21.10 -3.96 -0.73
CA ALA A 210 22.32 -4.18 0.07
C ALA A 210 22.60 -3.05 1.09
N ILE A 211 21.57 -2.64 1.85
CA ILE A 211 21.72 -1.52 2.79
C ILE A 211 22.78 -1.78 3.87
N GLY A 212 23.55 -0.74 4.21
CA GLY A 212 24.59 -0.78 5.24
C GLY A 212 24.10 -0.48 6.66
N GLY A 213 22.85 -0.02 6.80
CA GLY A 213 22.23 0.30 8.09
C GLY A 213 21.27 -0.78 8.61
N LYS A 214 20.40 -0.37 9.54
CA LYS A 214 19.51 -1.27 10.31
C LYS A 214 18.04 -1.11 9.93
N VAL A 215 17.30 -2.22 9.96
CA VAL A 215 15.84 -2.24 9.85
C VAL A 215 15.23 -2.46 11.24
N TYR A 216 14.50 -1.47 11.75
CA TYR A 216 13.86 -1.51 13.07
C TYR A 216 12.40 -1.97 12.96
N GLY A 217 12.05 -3.05 13.64
CA GLY A 217 10.67 -3.52 13.81
C GLY A 217 10.02 -2.87 15.03
N ILE A 218 9.13 -1.92 14.81
CA ILE A 218 8.45 -1.14 15.85
C ILE A 218 7.29 -1.96 16.45
N ARG A 219 7.34 -2.21 17.76
CA ARG A 219 6.43 -3.18 18.42
C ARG A 219 5.12 -2.55 18.86
N GLY A 220 4.02 -3.31 18.77
CA GLY A 220 2.74 -2.89 19.33
C GLY A 220 2.16 -1.61 18.70
N GLY A 221 2.36 -1.38 17.40
CA GLY A 221 1.88 -0.20 16.69
C GLY A 221 2.59 1.10 17.10
N TYR A 222 1.91 2.24 17.04
CA TYR A 222 2.53 3.55 17.25
C TYR A 222 3.12 3.78 18.65
N ARG A 223 2.75 2.98 19.66
CA ARG A 223 3.37 3.06 20.99
C ARG A 223 4.85 2.69 20.97
N GLY A 224 5.27 1.69 20.19
CA GLY A 224 6.66 1.20 20.16
C GLY A 224 7.71 2.18 19.62
N PHE A 225 7.32 3.39 19.19
CA PHE A 225 8.26 4.48 18.92
C PHE A 225 8.78 5.14 20.20
N TRP A 226 8.05 5.05 21.32
CA TRP A 226 8.29 5.86 22.51
C TRP A 226 8.00 5.16 23.85
N ASP A 227 7.36 4.00 23.82
CA ASP A 227 6.98 3.21 24.98
C ASP A 227 8.14 2.25 25.37
N PRO A 228 8.79 2.43 26.54
CA PRO A 228 9.99 1.67 26.91
C PRO A 228 9.73 0.19 27.20
N GLU A 229 8.46 -0.22 27.40
CA GLU A 229 8.10 -1.64 27.49
C GLU A 229 8.04 -2.33 26.11
N LEU A 230 8.10 -1.55 25.02
CA LEU A 230 7.93 -1.99 23.63
C LEU A 230 9.15 -1.70 22.74
N GLU A 231 10.37 -1.73 23.31
CA GLU A 231 11.65 -1.53 22.59
C GLU A 231 11.68 -2.26 21.23
N PRO A 232 12.01 -1.55 20.12
CA PRO A 232 12.05 -2.13 18.79
C PRO A 232 13.02 -3.29 18.62
N VAL A 233 12.64 -4.25 17.78
CA VAL A 233 13.54 -5.35 17.36
C VAL A 233 14.40 -4.92 16.17
N GLU A 234 15.56 -5.52 16.00
CA GLU A 234 16.33 -5.44 14.76
C GLU A 234 15.91 -6.58 13.82
N LEU A 235 15.37 -6.24 12.64
CA LEU A 235 14.84 -7.20 11.68
C LEU A 235 15.96 -7.68 10.75
N THR A 236 16.60 -8.80 11.11
CA THR A 236 17.59 -9.48 10.26
C THR A 236 16.92 -10.40 9.23
N LEU A 237 17.68 -10.83 8.21
CA LEU A 237 17.20 -11.81 7.22
C LEU A 237 16.76 -13.12 7.88
N ASP A 238 17.54 -13.62 8.83
CA ASP A 238 17.28 -14.86 9.57
C ASP A 238 15.97 -14.75 10.38
N LEU A 239 15.78 -13.62 11.07
CA LEU A 239 14.57 -13.37 11.88
C LEU A 239 13.31 -13.35 11.01
N VAL A 240 13.38 -12.77 9.80
CA VAL A 240 12.22 -12.71 8.89
C VAL A 240 12.10 -13.91 7.94
N GLU A 241 13.02 -14.88 7.97
CA GLU A 241 13.08 -15.95 6.97
C GLU A 241 11.74 -16.70 6.87
N ASN A 242 11.19 -17.13 8.00
CA ASN A 242 10.05 -18.05 8.04
C ASN A 242 8.75 -17.42 8.55
N ILE A 243 8.75 -16.13 8.95
CA ILE A 243 7.57 -15.47 9.56
C ILE A 243 6.32 -15.46 8.67
N HIS A 244 6.52 -15.46 7.35
CA HIS A 244 5.47 -15.49 6.33
C HIS A 244 4.60 -16.78 6.34
N HIS A 245 5.03 -17.84 7.02
CA HIS A 245 4.20 -19.04 7.24
C HIS A 245 3.17 -18.87 8.37
N GLY A 246 3.33 -17.84 9.21
CA GLY A 246 2.40 -17.52 10.30
C GLY A 246 1.47 -16.36 9.94
N GLY A 247 0.21 -16.43 10.37
CA GLY A 247 -0.70 -15.28 10.37
C GLY A 247 -0.37 -14.27 11.48
N GLY A 248 -1.08 -13.15 11.50
CA GLY A 248 -0.82 -12.06 12.45
C GLY A 248 0.46 -11.26 12.12
N THR A 249 1.08 -10.67 13.15
CA THR A 249 2.32 -9.87 13.02
C THR A 249 3.30 -10.20 14.15
N VAL A 250 4.56 -10.49 13.81
CA VAL A 250 5.65 -10.70 14.79
C VAL A 250 6.01 -9.45 15.60
N LEU A 251 5.62 -8.26 15.13
CA LEU A 251 5.82 -7.00 15.87
C LEU A 251 4.72 -6.78 16.93
N GLY A 252 3.60 -7.51 16.85
CA GLY A 252 2.36 -7.12 17.50
C GLY A 252 1.73 -5.88 16.85
N SER A 253 0.52 -5.53 17.27
CA SER A 253 -0.23 -4.38 16.75
C SER A 253 -1.14 -3.81 17.82
N SER A 254 -1.43 -2.51 17.77
CA SER A 254 -2.38 -1.83 18.66
C SER A 254 -3.29 -0.87 17.89
N ARG A 255 -4.30 -0.34 18.61
CA ARG A 255 -5.16 0.78 18.20
C ARG A 255 -4.80 2.01 19.05
N GLY A 256 -4.81 3.20 18.45
CA GLY A 256 -4.38 4.44 19.12
C GLY A 256 -2.85 4.57 19.27
N GLY A 257 -2.41 5.31 20.29
CA GLY A 257 -0.99 5.45 20.66
C GLY A 257 -0.12 6.35 19.77
N PHE A 258 -0.73 7.08 18.83
CA PHE A 258 -0.03 8.02 17.96
C PHE A 258 0.36 9.30 18.71
N ASP A 259 1.65 9.62 18.69
CA ASP A 259 2.25 10.83 19.29
C ASP A 259 3.31 11.38 18.32
N LEU A 260 2.99 12.50 17.66
CA LEU A 260 3.79 12.96 16.51
C LEU A 260 5.21 13.34 16.91
N ASP A 261 5.37 14.08 18.00
CA ASP A 261 6.66 14.62 18.40
C ASP A 261 7.60 13.50 18.86
N LYS A 262 7.10 12.55 19.66
CA LYS A 262 7.90 11.39 20.10
C LYS A 262 8.26 10.44 18.94
N ILE A 263 7.40 10.29 17.94
CA ILE A 263 7.72 9.52 16.73
C ILE A 263 8.84 10.22 15.95
N LEU A 264 8.84 11.55 15.88
CA LEU A 264 9.87 12.34 15.21
C LEU A 264 11.19 12.40 16.01
N ASP A 265 11.13 12.38 17.35
CA ASP A 265 12.29 12.15 18.22
C ASP A 265 12.95 10.80 17.90
N PHE A 266 12.17 9.71 17.85
CA PHE A 266 12.69 8.39 17.47
C PHE A 266 13.34 8.37 16.08
N VAL A 267 12.68 9.00 15.09
CA VAL A 267 13.18 9.13 13.72
C VAL A 267 14.52 9.86 13.69
N ARG A 268 14.67 10.95 14.43
CA ARG A 268 15.95 11.68 14.59
C ARG A 268 17.00 10.81 15.27
N ASP A 269 16.69 10.26 16.44
CA ASP A 269 17.69 9.67 17.34
C ASP A 269 18.20 8.31 16.86
N ARG A 270 17.35 7.53 16.18
CA ARG A 270 17.77 6.30 15.47
C ARG A 270 18.21 6.58 14.02
N LYS A 271 18.25 7.85 13.58
CA LYS A 271 18.63 8.30 12.23
C LYS A 271 17.90 7.54 11.12
N ILE A 272 16.58 7.43 11.26
CA ILE A 272 15.71 6.73 10.31
C ILE A 272 15.59 7.55 9.03
N SER A 273 15.91 6.95 7.89
CA SER A 273 15.78 7.54 6.56
C SER A 273 14.51 7.08 5.81
N GLN A 274 13.94 5.94 6.22
CA GLN A 274 12.77 5.35 5.58
C GLN A 274 11.82 4.77 6.64
N LEU A 275 10.53 5.07 6.54
CA LEU A 275 9.51 4.61 7.47
C LEU A 275 8.36 3.94 6.70
N PHE A 276 8.17 2.64 6.94
CA PHE A 276 7.14 1.83 6.34
C PHE A 276 5.99 1.59 7.33
N VAL A 277 4.80 2.06 6.98
CA VAL A 277 3.64 2.09 7.88
C VAL A 277 2.53 1.20 7.34
N ILE A 278 2.31 0.06 7.98
CA ILE A 278 1.36 -0.97 7.55
C ILE A 278 0.09 -0.87 8.40
N GLY A 279 -1.03 -0.47 7.79
CA GLY A 279 -2.28 -0.23 8.54
C GLY A 279 -3.46 0.21 7.69
N GLY A 280 -4.60 0.47 8.34
CA GLY A 280 -5.80 1.03 7.69
C GLY A 280 -5.77 2.56 7.65
N ASP A 281 -6.93 3.18 7.39
CA ASP A 281 -7.07 4.62 7.14
C ASP A 281 -6.55 5.50 8.27
N GLY A 282 -6.92 5.21 9.52
CA GLY A 282 -6.42 5.95 10.69
C GLY A 282 -4.89 5.85 10.83
N THR A 283 -4.29 4.75 10.36
CA THR A 283 -2.83 4.60 10.28
C THR A 283 -2.25 5.37 9.10
N HIS A 284 -2.92 5.40 7.94
CA HIS A 284 -2.47 6.18 6.80
C HIS A 284 -2.52 7.69 7.08
N ARG A 285 -3.58 8.19 7.73
CA ARG A 285 -3.64 9.57 8.24
C ARG A 285 -2.51 9.87 9.22
N GLY A 286 -2.13 8.91 10.09
CA GLY A 286 -0.95 9.01 10.94
C GLY A 286 0.38 9.06 10.16
N ALA A 287 0.55 8.20 9.15
CA ALA A 287 1.71 8.17 8.28
C ALA A 287 1.91 9.51 7.53
N PHE A 288 0.81 10.10 7.02
CA PHE A 288 0.87 11.40 6.35
C PHE A 288 1.31 12.51 7.32
N ARG A 289 0.78 12.55 8.55
CA ARG A 289 1.20 13.53 9.57
C ARG A 289 2.67 13.39 9.98
N ILE A 290 3.21 12.17 10.00
CA ILE A 290 4.66 11.95 10.22
C ILE A 290 5.47 12.47 9.03
N HIS A 291 4.99 12.24 7.80
CA HIS A 291 5.59 12.80 6.59
C HIS A 291 5.63 14.34 6.63
N GLU A 292 4.49 15.00 6.92
CA GLU A 292 4.41 16.46 7.06
C GLU A 292 5.40 16.96 8.13
N GLY A 293 5.36 16.38 9.33
CA GLY A 293 6.24 16.76 10.44
C GLY A 293 7.73 16.50 10.20
N CYS A 294 8.10 15.55 9.31
CA CYS A 294 9.46 15.39 8.80
C CYS A 294 9.84 16.53 7.85
N ILE A 295 8.98 16.89 6.90
CA ILE A 295 9.24 17.98 5.94
C ILE A 295 9.38 19.33 6.68
N GLU A 296 8.49 19.63 7.62
CA GLU A 296 8.54 20.84 8.46
C GLU A 296 9.85 20.97 9.25
N ARG A 297 10.39 19.85 9.75
CA ARG A 297 11.65 19.79 10.51
C ARG A 297 12.90 19.66 9.65
N GLY A 298 12.76 19.60 8.31
CA GLY A 298 13.88 19.38 7.39
C GLY A 298 14.49 17.98 7.50
N TYR A 299 13.75 17.00 8.02
CA TYR A 299 14.21 15.61 8.12
C TYR A 299 14.04 14.91 6.77
N ASN A 300 15.15 14.50 6.16
CA ASN A 300 15.13 13.81 4.87
C ASN A 300 14.67 12.34 5.03
N VAL A 301 13.36 12.12 5.05
CA VAL A 301 12.75 10.82 5.37
C VAL A 301 11.66 10.45 4.37
N ALA A 302 11.78 9.28 3.75
CA ALA A 302 10.72 8.70 2.95
C ALA A 302 9.73 7.94 3.85
N VAL A 303 8.49 8.43 3.93
CA VAL A 303 7.39 7.71 4.60
C VAL A 303 6.51 7.06 3.54
N ALA A 304 6.33 5.75 3.65
CA ALA A 304 5.55 4.92 2.74
C ALA A 304 4.46 4.14 3.49
N GLY A 305 3.21 4.30 3.07
CA GLY A 305 2.08 3.51 3.55
C GLY A 305 1.94 2.17 2.80
N ILE A 306 1.43 1.15 3.48
CA ILE A 306 1.00 -0.11 2.85
C ILE A 306 -0.44 -0.40 3.34
N PRO A 307 -1.46 -0.39 2.43
CA PRO A 307 -2.88 -0.39 2.80
C PRO A 307 -3.34 -1.77 3.28
N LYS A 308 -3.65 -1.87 4.57
CA LYS A 308 -4.01 -3.12 5.26
C LYS A 308 -5.48 -3.09 5.68
N THR A 309 -6.35 -3.65 4.86
CA THR A 309 -7.73 -3.99 5.21
C THR A 309 -8.08 -5.39 4.72
N ILE A 310 -8.89 -6.13 5.48
CA ILE A 310 -9.49 -7.39 5.01
C ILE A 310 -10.79 -7.13 4.25
N ASP A 311 -11.52 -6.05 4.55
CA ASP A 311 -12.87 -5.76 4.01
C ASP A 311 -12.84 -5.31 2.53
N ASN A 312 -11.64 -5.21 1.92
CA ASN A 312 -11.39 -4.71 0.55
C ASN A 312 -11.96 -3.31 0.27
N ASP A 313 -12.04 -2.49 1.32
CA ASP A 313 -12.72 -1.20 1.38
C ASP A 313 -11.80 0.02 1.15
N VAL A 314 -10.52 -0.17 0.78
CA VAL A 314 -9.66 0.94 0.33
C VAL A 314 -9.96 1.26 -1.15
N ASP A 315 -10.14 2.54 -1.46
CA ASP A 315 -10.51 3.00 -2.80
C ASP A 315 -9.33 3.00 -3.79
N TYR A 316 -9.64 3.15 -5.09
CA TYR A 316 -8.75 3.16 -6.26
C TYR A 316 -7.96 1.86 -6.54
N ILE A 317 -7.63 1.06 -5.52
CA ILE A 317 -6.90 -0.20 -5.67
C ILE A 317 -7.84 -1.34 -6.10
N ASP A 318 -7.41 -2.19 -7.04
CA ASP A 318 -8.16 -3.38 -7.50
C ASP A 318 -8.49 -4.30 -6.31
N GLN A 319 -7.56 -4.44 -5.37
CA GLN A 319 -7.73 -5.26 -4.17
C GLN A 319 -6.84 -4.77 -3.01
N SER A 320 -7.24 -5.01 -1.76
CA SER A 320 -6.35 -5.03 -0.59
C SER A 320 -5.68 -6.40 -0.39
N PHE A 321 -4.58 -6.46 0.35
CA PHE A 321 -3.95 -7.74 0.72
C PHE A 321 -4.67 -8.38 1.91
N GLY A 322 -4.70 -9.71 1.93
CA GLY A 322 -5.36 -10.52 2.94
C GLY A 322 -6.85 -10.77 2.68
N PHE A 323 -7.44 -10.11 1.68
CA PHE A 323 -8.84 -10.28 1.29
C PHE A 323 -9.14 -11.69 0.74
N GLN A 324 -8.30 -12.23 -0.14
CA GLN A 324 -8.56 -13.57 -0.71
C GLN A 324 -8.41 -14.66 0.36
N SER A 325 -7.41 -14.53 1.23
CA SER A 325 -7.20 -15.42 2.39
C SER A 325 -8.37 -15.35 3.38
N ALA A 326 -8.95 -14.16 3.59
CA ALA A 326 -10.14 -13.98 4.41
C ALA A 326 -11.39 -14.62 3.76
N VAL A 327 -11.57 -14.48 2.45
CA VAL A 327 -12.65 -15.13 1.68
C VAL A 327 -12.52 -16.66 1.73
N GLU A 328 -11.32 -17.20 1.54
CA GLU A 328 -11.00 -18.63 1.61
C GLU A 328 -11.27 -19.21 3.02
N ALA A 329 -10.80 -18.52 4.07
CA ALA A 329 -11.08 -18.91 5.46
C ALA A 329 -12.59 -18.84 5.79
N ALA A 330 -13.32 -17.87 5.23
CA ALA A 330 -14.76 -17.76 5.39
C ALA A 330 -15.53 -18.90 4.68
N GLN A 331 -15.07 -19.40 3.53
CA GLN A 331 -15.66 -20.58 2.88
C GLN A 331 -15.59 -21.83 3.77
N VAL A 332 -14.55 -21.99 4.59
CA VAL A 332 -14.46 -23.10 5.56
C VAL A 332 -15.60 -23.02 6.57
N ALA A 333 -15.87 -21.82 7.12
CA ALA A 333 -16.97 -21.61 8.05
C ALA A 333 -18.35 -21.78 7.42
N ILE A 334 -18.55 -21.31 6.18
CA ILE A 334 -19.78 -21.54 5.39
C ILE A 334 -20.01 -23.04 5.19
N ARG A 335 -18.96 -23.81 4.86
CA ARG A 335 -19.05 -25.26 4.69
C ARG A 335 -19.39 -25.97 6.01
N SER A 336 -18.80 -25.57 7.12
CA SER A 336 -19.18 -26.08 8.46
C SER A 336 -20.64 -25.78 8.80
N ALA A 337 -21.11 -24.55 8.53
CA ALA A 337 -22.52 -24.17 8.73
C ALA A 337 -23.47 -24.97 7.82
N LYS A 338 -23.07 -25.28 6.59
CA LYS A 338 -23.83 -26.16 5.69
C LYS A 338 -23.90 -27.60 6.19
N THR A 339 -22.78 -28.17 6.64
CA THR A 339 -22.77 -29.52 7.22
C THR A 339 -23.71 -29.61 8.42
N GLU A 340 -23.64 -28.64 9.35
CA GLU A 340 -24.58 -28.54 10.46
C GLU A 340 -26.04 -28.43 9.97
N ALA A 341 -26.34 -27.54 9.04
CA ALA A 341 -27.69 -27.36 8.50
C ALA A 341 -28.24 -28.66 7.84
N VAL A 342 -27.40 -29.38 7.09
CA VAL A 342 -27.73 -30.64 6.41
C VAL A 342 -27.85 -31.83 7.38
N CYS A 343 -27.16 -31.80 8.53
CA CYS A 343 -27.27 -32.88 9.53
C CYS A 343 -28.43 -32.69 10.52
N ASN A 344 -28.85 -31.45 10.82
CA ASN A 344 -29.95 -31.15 11.74
C ASN A 344 -31.31 -31.09 10.99
N LEU A 345 -31.70 -32.15 10.29
CA LEU A 345 -32.95 -32.22 9.51
C LEU A 345 -34.16 -32.72 10.33
N PRO A 346 -35.39 -32.25 10.04
CA PRO A 346 -35.73 -31.15 9.13
C PRO A 346 -35.47 -29.77 9.77
N ASN A 347 -35.48 -28.73 8.94
CA ASN A 347 -35.38 -27.32 9.33
C ASN A 347 -34.06 -26.92 10.00
N GLY A 348 -32.94 -27.51 9.57
CA GLY A 348 -31.60 -27.11 9.99
C GLY A 348 -31.14 -25.82 9.29
N ILE A 349 -30.65 -24.84 10.05
CA ILE A 349 -30.22 -23.54 9.52
C ILE A 349 -28.85 -23.17 10.07
N GLY A 350 -27.89 -22.91 9.19
CA GLY A 350 -26.54 -22.48 9.55
C GLY A 350 -26.33 -20.99 9.26
N ILE A 351 -26.06 -20.18 10.29
CA ILE A 351 -25.77 -18.74 10.16
C ILE A 351 -24.27 -18.52 10.38
N VAL A 352 -23.61 -17.81 9.46
CA VAL A 352 -22.21 -17.37 9.59
C VAL A 352 -22.14 -15.84 9.60
N LYS A 353 -21.61 -15.26 10.68
CA LYS A 353 -21.23 -13.84 10.67
C LYS A 353 -19.84 -13.66 10.06
N LEU A 354 -19.73 -12.84 9.03
CA LEU A 354 -18.45 -12.49 8.41
C LEU A 354 -18.07 -11.03 8.66
N MET A 355 -16.82 -10.72 8.39
CA MET A 355 -16.30 -9.35 8.34
C MET A 355 -16.96 -8.54 7.21
N GLY A 356 -16.80 -7.22 7.25
CA GLY A 356 -17.58 -6.28 6.44
C GLY A 356 -18.29 -5.25 7.32
N ARG A 357 -17.51 -4.31 7.86
CA ARG A 357 -17.96 -3.25 8.76
C ARG A 357 -18.79 -2.17 8.07
N SER A 358 -18.32 -1.75 6.90
CA SER A 358 -18.96 -0.71 6.07
C SER A 358 -19.06 -1.12 4.61
N ALA A 359 -18.56 -2.31 4.26
CA ALA A 359 -18.61 -2.87 2.92
C ALA A 359 -18.83 -4.38 2.95
N GLY A 360 -19.72 -4.90 2.11
CA GLY A 360 -20.13 -6.30 2.07
C GLY A 360 -19.18 -7.24 1.30
N PHE A 361 -17.99 -6.79 0.89
CA PHE A 361 -17.17 -7.50 -0.09
C PHE A 361 -16.81 -8.93 0.32
N ILE A 362 -16.41 -9.17 1.58
CA ILE A 362 -16.12 -10.55 2.06
C ILE A 362 -17.39 -11.40 2.00
N ALA A 363 -18.51 -10.93 2.56
CA ALA A 363 -19.78 -11.66 2.56
C ALA A 363 -20.26 -12.03 1.15
N ALA A 364 -20.20 -11.08 0.20
CA ALA A 364 -20.56 -11.29 -1.20
C ALA A 364 -19.61 -12.27 -1.91
N HIS A 365 -18.29 -12.13 -1.75
CA HIS A 365 -17.31 -12.99 -2.42
C HIS A 365 -17.27 -14.39 -1.84
N SER A 366 -17.36 -14.57 -0.51
CA SER A 366 -17.49 -15.90 0.10
C SER A 366 -18.80 -16.59 -0.27
N THR A 367 -19.88 -15.83 -0.43
CA THR A 367 -21.17 -16.35 -0.97
C THR A 367 -21.00 -16.89 -2.39
N MET A 368 -20.43 -16.08 -3.30
CA MET A 368 -20.17 -16.51 -4.69
C MET A 368 -19.20 -17.70 -4.76
N ALA A 369 -18.09 -17.64 -4.02
CA ALA A 369 -17.03 -18.65 -4.07
C ALA A 369 -17.45 -19.99 -3.45
N SER A 370 -18.29 -20.01 -2.39
CA SER A 370 -18.80 -21.27 -1.83
C SER A 370 -19.96 -21.84 -2.64
N SER A 371 -20.83 -20.99 -3.23
CA SER A 371 -22.07 -21.43 -3.89
C SER A 371 -23.02 -22.26 -2.98
N ASP A 372 -22.86 -22.09 -1.66
CA ASP A 372 -23.53 -22.88 -0.61
C ASP A 372 -24.64 -22.12 0.12
N VAL A 373 -24.85 -20.84 -0.20
CA VAL A 373 -25.59 -19.86 0.60
C VAL A 373 -26.98 -19.56 -0.01
N ASP A 374 -28.02 -19.54 0.84
CA ASP A 374 -29.41 -19.26 0.46
C ASP A 374 -29.86 -17.82 0.74
N LEU A 375 -29.13 -17.12 1.62
CA LEU A 375 -29.39 -15.73 1.99
C LEU A 375 -28.07 -15.05 2.37
N CYS A 376 -27.74 -13.94 1.71
CA CYS A 376 -26.60 -13.09 2.03
C CYS A 376 -27.10 -11.70 2.47
N LEU A 377 -26.61 -11.19 3.60
CA LEU A 377 -26.95 -9.87 4.14
C LEU A 377 -25.67 -9.02 4.27
N VAL A 378 -25.71 -7.79 3.75
CA VAL A 378 -24.54 -6.89 3.61
C VAL A 378 -24.90 -5.45 4.01
N PRO A 379 -23.94 -4.59 4.40
CA PRO A 379 -24.23 -3.23 4.87
C PRO A 379 -24.85 -2.32 3.82
N GLU A 380 -24.63 -2.58 2.52
CA GLU A 380 -25.12 -1.75 1.42
C GLU A 380 -26.58 -2.03 1.01
N VAL A 381 -27.24 -3.02 1.62
CA VAL A 381 -28.54 -3.54 1.16
C VAL A 381 -29.48 -3.75 2.36
N PRO A 382 -30.62 -3.01 2.46
CA PRO A 382 -31.50 -3.05 3.62
C PRO A 382 -32.06 -4.45 3.93
N VAL A 383 -31.97 -4.86 5.20
CA VAL A 383 -32.52 -6.10 5.74
C VAL A 383 -34.02 -5.95 5.98
N VAL A 384 -34.83 -6.40 5.02
CA VAL A 384 -36.28 -6.51 5.18
C VAL A 384 -36.62 -7.90 5.73
N LEU A 385 -37.23 -7.99 6.91
CA LEU A 385 -37.50 -9.26 7.59
C LEU A 385 -38.75 -9.98 7.04
N ASP A 386 -39.89 -9.29 7.07
CA ASP A 386 -41.22 -9.81 6.72
C ASP A 386 -41.74 -9.27 5.36
N GLY A 387 -42.88 -9.77 4.91
CA GLY A 387 -43.54 -9.36 3.66
C GLY A 387 -42.98 -10.04 2.40
N GLU A 388 -43.45 -9.64 1.22
CA GLU A 388 -43.13 -10.32 -0.05
C GLU A 388 -41.63 -10.30 -0.40
N ARG A 389 -40.95 -9.19 -0.10
CA ARG A 389 -39.49 -9.04 -0.21
C ARG A 389 -38.73 -9.44 1.07
N GLY A 390 -39.41 -10.03 2.05
CA GLY A 390 -38.84 -10.39 3.34
C GLY A 390 -37.86 -11.56 3.28
N CYS A 391 -36.76 -11.47 4.01
CA CYS A 391 -35.75 -12.51 4.09
C CYS A 391 -36.20 -13.73 4.90
N LEU A 392 -37.10 -13.57 5.89
CA LEU A 392 -37.62 -14.68 6.70
C LEU A 392 -38.63 -15.54 5.92
N PRO A 393 -39.62 -14.97 5.18
CA PRO A 393 -40.42 -15.73 4.21
C PRO A 393 -39.58 -16.43 3.14
N HIS A 394 -38.54 -15.77 2.60
CA HIS A 394 -37.62 -16.39 1.65
C HIS A 394 -36.92 -17.61 2.25
N LEU A 395 -36.31 -17.46 3.42
CA LEU A 395 -35.60 -18.53 4.11
C LEU A 395 -36.51 -19.72 4.39
N MET A 396 -37.75 -19.48 4.85
CA MET A 396 -38.72 -20.56 5.07
C MET A 396 -39.07 -21.32 3.77
N ARG A 397 -39.20 -20.61 2.63
CA ARG A 397 -39.39 -21.28 1.32
C ARG A 397 -38.18 -22.13 0.93
N ARG A 398 -36.94 -21.64 1.15
CA ARG A 398 -35.71 -22.39 0.85
C ARG A 398 -35.59 -23.64 1.71
N VAL A 399 -35.80 -23.51 3.03
CA VAL A 399 -35.81 -24.65 3.96
C VAL A 399 -36.86 -25.69 3.56
N LYS A 400 -38.07 -25.28 3.19
CA LYS A 400 -39.12 -26.22 2.71
C LYS A 400 -38.82 -26.90 1.38
N GLN A 401 -37.92 -26.34 0.56
CA GLN A 401 -37.53 -26.94 -0.73
C GLN A 401 -36.41 -27.97 -0.60
N GLN A 402 -35.52 -27.85 0.39
CA GLN A 402 -34.30 -28.68 0.50
C GLN A 402 -34.02 -29.26 1.90
N GLY A 403 -34.89 -29.00 2.87
CA GLY A 403 -34.77 -29.44 4.27
C GLY A 403 -33.92 -28.53 5.17
N TYR A 404 -33.02 -27.73 4.59
CA TYR A 404 -32.06 -26.89 5.31
C TYR A 404 -31.87 -25.52 4.64
N ALA A 405 -31.13 -24.60 5.27
CA ALA A 405 -30.61 -23.40 4.60
C ALA A 405 -29.33 -22.85 5.22
N VAL A 406 -28.57 -22.07 4.46
CA VAL A 406 -27.35 -21.39 4.92
C VAL A 406 -27.48 -19.87 4.75
N VAL A 407 -27.15 -19.12 5.81
CA VAL A 407 -27.21 -17.66 5.86
C VAL A 407 -25.81 -17.09 6.11
N VAL A 408 -25.42 -16.11 5.30
CA VAL A 408 -24.21 -15.28 5.52
C VAL A 408 -24.65 -13.87 5.88
N VAL A 409 -24.04 -13.29 6.91
CA VAL A 409 -24.30 -11.90 7.32
C VAL A 409 -23.02 -11.16 7.65
N ALA A 410 -22.80 -10.00 7.04
CA ALA A 410 -21.68 -9.12 7.37
C ALA A 410 -21.91 -8.42 8.73
N GLU A 411 -20.85 -8.14 9.49
CA GLU A 411 -20.97 -7.54 10.82
C GLU A 411 -21.64 -6.14 10.84
N GLY A 412 -21.58 -5.39 9.73
CA GLY A 412 -22.23 -4.09 9.59
C GLY A 412 -23.64 -4.09 8.98
N ALA A 413 -24.25 -5.25 8.74
CA ALA A 413 -25.61 -5.32 8.19
C ALA A 413 -26.68 -5.07 9.27
N GLY A 414 -27.81 -4.46 8.89
CA GLY A 414 -29.00 -4.37 9.75
C GLY A 414 -29.08 -3.17 10.70
N GLU A 415 -28.41 -2.05 10.44
CA GLU A 415 -28.59 -0.83 11.26
C GLU A 415 -30.06 -0.37 11.27
N GLU A 416 -30.81 -0.59 10.19
CA GLU A 416 -32.22 -0.28 10.04
C GLU A 416 -33.18 -1.18 10.86
N VAL A 417 -32.73 -2.35 11.32
CA VAL A 417 -33.52 -3.26 12.19
C VAL A 417 -33.04 -3.31 13.65
N LEU A 418 -31.79 -2.90 13.91
CA LEU A 418 -31.17 -2.92 15.24
C LEU A 418 -30.88 -1.54 15.85
N GLY A 419 -30.89 -0.49 15.02
CA GLY A 419 -30.47 0.85 15.39
C GLY A 419 -28.94 1.03 15.40
N THR A 420 -28.51 2.26 15.16
CA THR A 420 -27.08 2.64 15.21
C THR A 420 -26.62 2.80 16.66
N SER A 421 -25.51 2.16 17.04
CA SER A 421 -24.92 2.30 18.39
C SER A 421 -24.27 3.67 18.63
N THR A 422 -24.31 4.11 19.90
CA THR A 422 -23.61 5.29 20.41
C THR A 422 -22.25 4.98 21.04
N GLU A 423 -21.94 3.71 21.32
CA GLU A 423 -20.63 3.30 21.85
C GLU A 423 -19.54 3.34 20.76
N VAL A 424 -18.34 3.79 21.12
CA VAL A 424 -17.15 3.83 20.22
C VAL A 424 -15.95 3.07 20.81
N ASP A 425 -15.08 2.55 19.95
CA ASP A 425 -13.83 1.93 20.33
C ASP A 425 -12.71 2.95 20.62
N ALA A 426 -11.55 2.46 21.09
CA ALA A 426 -10.35 3.27 21.37
C ALA A 426 -9.70 3.91 20.11
N SER A 427 -10.38 3.93 18.97
CA SER A 427 -10.02 4.66 17.76
C SER A 427 -11.22 5.40 17.14
N GLY A 428 -12.29 5.62 17.92
CA GLY A 428 -13.47 6.39 17.54
C GLY A 428 -14.49 5.65 16.65
N ASN A 429 -14.31 4.35 16.41
CA ASN A 429 -15.21 3.57 15.53
C ASN A 429 -16.44 3.12 16.32
N LYS A 430 -17.65 3.31 15.77
CA LYS A 430 -18.88 2.79 16.38
C LYS A 430 -18.81 1.27 16.60
N LYS A 431 -19.33 0.81 17.73
CA LYS A 431 -19.55 -0.61 18.04
C LYS A 431 -20.77 -1.11 17.25
N LEU A 432 -20.62 -2.18 16.49
CA LEU A 432 -21.71 -2.71 15.65
C LEU A 432 -22.70 -3.53 16.49
N PRO A 433 -24.00 -3.57 16.11
CA PRO A 433 -24.99 -4.38 16.81
C PRO A 433 -24.82 -5.89 16.51
N ALA A 434 -25.39 -6.74 17.36
CA ALA A 434 -25.21 -8.19 17.31
C ALA A 434 -26.08 -8.89 16.24
N ILE A 435 -25.93 -8.49 14.97
CA ILE A 435 -26.79 -8.93 13.85
C ILE A 435 -26.89 -10.46 13.69
N GLY A 436 -25.81 -11.21 13.96
CA GLY A 436 -25.83 -12.68 13.91
C GLY A 436 -26.76 -13.33 14.95
N GLU A 437 -26.77 -12.80 16.17
CA GLU A 437 -27.65 -13.27 17.26
C GLU A 437 -29.10 -12.82 17.04
N PHE A 438 -29.29 -11.59 16.54
CA PHE A 438 -30.59 -11.07 16.13
C PHE A 438 -31.23 -11.94 15.04
N MET A 439 -30.51 -12.18 13.94
CA MET A 439 -31.01 -13.03 12.85
C MET A 439 -31.33 -14.44 13.32
N LYS A 440 -30.51 -15.04 14.19
CA LYS A 440 -30.83 -16.33 14.82
C LYS A 440 -32.19 -16.26 15.52
N LYS A 441 -32.38 -15.31 16.42
CA LYS A 441 -33.62 -15.16 17.19
C LYS A 441 -34.82 -14.93 16.28
N SER A 442 -34.73 -14.01 15.32
CA SER A 442 -35.82 -13.70 14.39
C SER A 442 -36.22 -14.90 13.53
N ILE A 443 -35.27 -15.75 13.15
CA ILE A 443 -35.55 -17.00 12.41
C ILE A 443 -36.26 -18.02 13.32
N GLU A 444 -35.78 -18.24 14.54
CA GLU A 444 -36.42 -19.14 15.51
C GLU A 444 -37.85 -18.70 15.86
N GLU A 445 -38.08 -17.41 16.07
CA GLU A 445 -39.41 -16.83 16.33
C GLU A 445 -40.33 -16.90 15.10
N TYR A 446 -39.81 -16.64 13.89
CA TYR A 446 -40.59 -16.72 12.65
C TYR A 446 -41.06 -18.14 12.34
N PHE A 447 -40.20 -19.16 12.45
CA PHE A 447 -40.60 -20.55 12.23
C PHE A 447 -41.66 -20.97 13.26
N LYS A 448 -41.45 -20.65 14.54
CA LYS A 448 -42.40 -20.95 15.63
C LYS A 448 -43.77 -20.32 15.39
N LYS A 449 -43.82 -19.08 14.90
CA LYS A 449 -45.06 -18.36 14.51
C LYS A 449 -45.83 -19.09 13.39
N HIS A 450 -45.16 -19.87 12.56
CA HIS A 450 -45.75 -20.65 11.47
C HIS A 450 -45.94 -22.15 11.82
N GLY A 451 -45.85 -22.52 13.10
CA GLY A 451 -46.12 -23.88 13.57
C GLY A 451 -44.97 -24.88 13.40
N GLU A 452 -43.76 -24.40 13.10
CA GLU A 452 -42.57 -25.23 12.89
C GLU A 452 -41.44 -24.88 13.85
N THR A 453 -40.58 -25.85 14.15
CA THR A 453 -39.31 -25.62 14.85
C THR A 453 -38.19 -25.55 13.80
N ALA A 454 -37.25 -24.63 13.97
CA ALA A 454 -35.99 -24.61 13.23
C ALA A 454 -34.81 -24.86 14.18
N THR A 455 -33.79 -25.59 13.71
CA THR A 455 -32.56 -25.83 14.47
C THR A 455 -31.48 -24.89 13.96
N VAL A 456 -31.34 -23.73 14.61
CA VAL A 456 -30.45 -22.66 14.14
C VAL A 456 -29.09 -22.72 14.84
N LYS A 457 -28.04 -23.05 14.08
CA LYS A 457 -26.64 -22.95 14.52
C LYS A 457 -26.05 -21.62 14.07
N TYR A 458 -25.26 -20.99 14.93
CA TYR A 458 -24.58 -19.72 14.66
C TYR A 458 -23.07 -19.91 14.81
N ILE A 459 -22.31 -19.44 13.82
CA ILE A 459 -20.85 -19.50 13.78
C ILE A 459 -20.29 -18.09 13.58
N ASP A 460 -19.37 -17.68 14.47
CA ASP A 460 -18.60 -16.45 14.32
C ASP A 460 -17.10 -16.77 14.07
N PRO A 461 -16.68 -17.00 12.80
CA PRO A 461 -15.30 -17.25 12.44
C PRO A 461 -14.41 -16.00 12.43
N SER A 462 -14.89 -14.84 12.90
CA SER A 462 -14.24 -13.53 12.74
C SER A 462 -12.74 -13.50 13.08
N TYR A 463 -12.33 -14.16 14.17
CA TYR A 463 -10.92 -14.20 14.55
C TYR A 463 -10.12 -15.13 13.64
N THR A 464 -10.61 -16.35 13.37
CA THR A 464 -10.00 -17.30 12.42
C THR A 464 -9.74 -16.66 11.06
N VAL A 465 -10.74 -15.97 10.49
CA VAL A 465 -10.70 -15.31 9.18
C VAL A 465 -9.56 -14.30 9.05
N ARG A 466 -9.19 -13.61 10.14
CA ARG A 466 -8.11 -12.59 10.14
C ARG A 466 -6.77 -13.07 10.69
N THR A 467 -6.68 -14.30 11.20
CA THR A 467 -5.46 -14.88 11.79
C THR A 467 -4.84 -16.01 10.97
N VAL A 468 -5.44 -16.42 9.85
CA VAL A 468 -4.78 -17.33 8.90
C VAL A 468 -3.49 -16.71 8.31
N PRO A 469 -2.51 -17.52 7.89
CA PRO A 469 -1.45 -17.08 6.99
C PRO A 469 -2.03 -16.56 5.67
N ALA A 470 -1.24 -15.80 4.90
CA ALA A 470 -1.65 -15.46 3.53
C ALA A 470 -1.62 -16.68 2.61
N ASN A 471 -2.64 -16.84 1.78
CA ASN A 471 -2.62 -17.81 0.69
C ASN A 471 -1.61 -17.40 -0.40
N ALA A 472 -1.48 -18.20 -1.47
CA ALA A 472 -0.49 -17.96 -2.52
C ALA A 472 -0.66 -16.61 -3.25
N ALA A 473 -1.91 -16.19 -3.47
CA ALA A 473 -2.22 -14.94 -4.18
C ALA A 473 -1.95 -13.71 -3.31
N ASP A 474 -2.43 -13.71 -2.05
CA ASP A 474 -2.12 -12.64 -1.10
C ASP A 474 -0.62 -12.59 -0.77
N SER A 475 0.08 -13.73 -0.71
CA SER A 475 1.53 -13.77 -0.50
C SER A 475 2.30 -13.10 -1.64
N LEU A 476 1.89 -13.35 -2.90
CA LEU A 476 2.46 -12.68 -4.07
C LEU A 476 2.16 -11.18 -4.05
N TYR A 477 0.94 -10.77 -3.69
CA TYR A 477 0.56 -9.36 -3.63
C TYR A 477 1.28 -8.61 -2.51
N CYS A 478 1.44 -9.22 -1.33
CA CYS A 478 2.24 -8.66 -0.23
C CYS A 478 3.70 -8.41 -0.65
N MET A 479 4.31 -9.35 -1.40
CA MET A 479 5.64 -9.18 -1.97
C MET A 479 5.69 -7.98 -2.94
N GLN A 480 4.72 -7.87 -3.84
CA GLN A 480 4.64 -6.76 -4.80
C GLN A 480 4.47 -5.41 -4.10
N LEU A 481 3.58 -5.30 -3.11
CA LEU A 481 3.40 -4.09 -2.29
C LEU A 481 4.72 -3.71 -1.58
N ALA A 482 5.32 -4.65 -0.87
CA ALA A 482 6.56 -4.46 -0.11
C ALA A 482 7.73 -3.98 -0.99
N GLN A 483 8.01 -4.70 -2.09
CA GLN A 483 9.09 -4.35 -3.02
C GLN A 483 8.86 -2.96 -3.62
N ASN A 484 7.64 -2.64 -4.03
CA ASN A 484 7.32 -1.34 -4.61
C ASN A 484 7.41 -0.20 -3.58
N ALA A 485 7.01 -0.41 -2.33
CA ALA A 485 7.19 0.58 -1.27
C ALA A 485 8.68 0.90 -1.06
N VAL A 486 9.55 -0.12 -1.00
CA VAL A 486 11.00 0.06 -0.89
C VAL A 486 11.58 0.73 -2.14
N HIS A 487 11.16 0.34 -3.35
CA HIS A 487 11.58 1.00 -4.59
C HIS A 487 11.20 2.49 -4.62
N GLY A 488 10.02 2.85 -4.10
CA GLY A 488 9.56 4.23 -4.00
C GLY A 488 10.37 5.05 -2.99
N ALA A 489 10.57 4.49 -1.79
CA ALA A 489 11.34 5.12 -0.72
C ALA A 489 12.81 5.34 -1.13
N MET A 490 13.49 4.31 -1.65
CA MET A 490 14.87 4.40 -2.15
C MET A 490 15.03 5.45 -3.27
N ALA A 491 14.00 5.64 -4.11
CA ALA A 491 13.98 6.66 -5.16
C ALA A 491 13.72 8.09 -4.66
N GLY A 492 13.35 8.27 -3.39
CA GLY A 492 13.06 9.58 -2.77
C GLY A 492 11.59 9.98 -2.75
N TYR A 493 10.66 9.09 -3.12
CA TYR A 493 9.24 9.37 -2.94
C TYR A 493 8.84 9.27 -1.46
N THR A 494 7.93 10.13 -1.03
CA THR A 494 7.47 10.25 0.37
C THR A 494 5.99 10.68 0.41
N GLY A 495 5.30 10.44 1.52
CA GLY A 495 3.87 10.78 1.67
C GLY A 495 2.95 9.94 0.78
N PHE A 496 3.42 8.79 0.30
CA PHE A 496 2.74 7.92 -0.66
C PHE A 496 2.37 6.55 -0.05
N SER A 497 1.44 5.86 -0.69
CA SER A 497 1.08 4.47 -0.43
C SER A 497 1.15 3.66 -1.73
N VAL A 498 1.14 2.34 -1.62
CA VAL A 498 1.26 1.40 -2.76
C VAL A 498 -0.03 0.61 -2.96
N GLY A 499 -0.36 0.36 -4.23
CA GLY A 499 -1.51 -0.45 -4.60
C GLY A 499 -1.40 -1.08 -5.98
N LEU A 500 -2.19 -2.13 -6.22
CA LEU A 500 -2.49 -2.61 -7.57
C LEU A 500 -3.66 -1.80 -8.12
N CYS A 501 -3.49 -1.12 -9.25
CA CYS A 501 -4.56 -0.44 -9.99
C CYS A 501 -4.51 -0.87 -11.45
N ASN A 502 -5.65 -1.29 -12.02
CA ASN A 502 -5.73 -1.77 -13.40
C ASN A 502 -4.71 -2.90 -13.72
N ASN A 503 -4.51 -3.80 -12.75
CA ASN A 503 -3.51 -4.89 -12.74
C ASN A 503 -2.06 -4.39 -12.93
N ARG A 504 -1.73 -3.22 -12.38
CA ARG A 504 -0.39 -2.60 -12.38
C ARG A 504 -0.08 -1.98 -11.03
N MET A 505 1.14 -2.17 -10.53
CA MET A 505 1.56 -1.52 -9.29
C MET A 505 1.76 -0.01 -9.50
N VAL A 506 1.22 0.80 -8.60
CA VAL A 506 1.25 2.26 -8.64
C VAL A 506 1.60 2.87 -7.28
N PHE A 507 2.08 4.12 -7.31
CA PHE A 507 2.16 4.98 -6.15
C PHE A 507 0.93 5.90 -6.11
N LEU A 508 0.31 6.02 -4.94
CA LEU A 508 -0.86 6.83 -4.68
C LEU A 508 -0.55 7.81 -3.54
N PRO A 509 -0.80 9.12 -3.66
CA PRO A 509 -0.65 10.05 -2.53
C PRO A 509 -1.56 9.62 -1.37
N ILE A 510 -1.04 9.62 -0.14
CA ILE A 510 -1.82 9.16 1.03
C ILE A 510 -3.12 9.98 1.21
N PRO A 511 -3.15 11.33 1.06
CA PRO A 511 -4.37 12.11 1.24
C PRO A 511 -5.52 11.67 0.32
N GLU A 512 -5.23 11.42 -0.96
CA GLU A 512 -6.22 10.97 -1.94
C GLU A 512 -6.75 9.56 -1.60
N LEU A 513 -5.86 8.65 -1.21
CA LEU A 513 -6.22 7.27 -0.84
C LEU A 513 -7.17 7.22 0.37
N VAL A 514 -7.05 8.17 1.31
CA VAL A 514 -7.91 8.27 2.49
C VAL A 514 -9.01 9.34 2.36
N ALA A 515 -9.19 9.95 1.19
CA ALA A 515 -10.26 10.92 0.96
C ALA A 515 -11.63 10.25 0.79
N THR A 516 -11.68 9.12 0.08
CA THR A 516 -12.91 8.40 -0.29
C THR A 516 -13.08 7.03 0.41
N SER A 517 -12.08 6.59 1.18
CA SER A 517 -12.13 5.37 1.98
C SER A 517 -12.99 5.55 3.25
N PRO A 518 -13.82 4.57 3.65
CA PRO A 518 -14.00 3.25 3.03
C PRO A 518 -14.96 3.26 1.83
N ARG A 519 -14.55 2.63 0.72
CA ARG A 519 -15.45 2.31 -0.40
C ARG A 519 -16.41 1.19 0.01
N SER A 520 -17.63 1.24 -0.53
CA SER A 520 -18.66 0.21 -0.34
C SER A 520 -19.13 -0.34 -1.69
N MET A 521 -19.56 -1.60 -1.73
CA MET A 521 -20.01 -2.30 -2.93
C MET A 521 -21.13 -1.55 -3.65
N ASN A 522 -21.15 -1.58 -4.99
CA ASN A 522 -22.30 -1.10 -5.73
C ASN A 522 -23.44 -2.13 -5.60
N ALA A 523 -24.48 -1.77 -4.84
CA ALA A 523 -25.66 -2.60 -4.62
C ALA A 523 -26.51 -2.81 -5.89
N ARG A 524 -26.31 -1.99 -6.93
CA ARG A 524 -26.88 -2.16 -8.28
C ARG A 524 -25.85 -2.73 -9.28
N GLY A 525 -24.66 -3.09 -8.81
CA GLY A 525 -23.56 -3.60 -9.64
C GLY A 525 -23.57 -5.11 -9.83
N ARG A 526 -22.86 -5.57 -10.88
CA ARG A 526 -22.74 -6.99 -11.30
C ARG A 526 -22.34 -7.95 -10.17
N THR A 527 -21.63 -7.48 -9.14
CA THR A 527 -21.23 -8.29 -7.98
C THR A 527 -22.43 -8.65 -7.10
N TRP A 528 -23.34 -7.70 -6.84
CA TRP A 528 -24.56 -8.00 -6.08
C TRP A 528 -25.56 -8.80 -6.92
N GLU A 529 -25.70 -8.51 -8.22
CA GLU A 529 -26.56 -9.30 -9.12
C GLU A 529 -26.17 -10.80 -9.16
N ARG A 530 -24.86 -11.11 -9.10
CA ARG A 530 -24.36 -12.49 -9.00
C ARG A 530 -24.76 -13.15 -7.68
N VAL A 531 -24.71 -12.41 -6.57
CA VAL A 531 -25.19 -12.89 -5.26
C VAL A 531 -26.69 -13.19 -5.32
N ILE A 532 -27.51 -12.24 -5.80
CA ILE A 532 -28.96 -12.42 -5.95
C ILE A 532 -29.30 -13.61 -6.88
N GLY A 533 -28.60 -13.76 -8.02
CA GLY A 533 -28.83 -14.88 -8.94
C GLY A 533 -28.48 -16.26 -8.36
N LEU A 534 -27.55 -16.30 -7.40
CA LEU A 534 -27.09 -17.51 -6.72
C LEU A 534 -27.98 -17.87 -5.53
N THR A 535 -28.22 -16.94 -4.61
CA THR A 535 -29.05 -17.15 -3.40
C THR A 535 -30.55 -17.20 -3.72
N ARG A 536 -30.96 -16.58 -4.85
CA ARG A 536 -32.35 -16.36 -5.28
C ARG A 536 -33.19 -15.58 -4.27
N GLN A 537 -32.54 -14.82 -3.39
CA GLN A 537 -33.21 -13.98 -2.40
C GLN A 537 -33.90 -12.77 -3.05
N PRO A 538 -34.92 -12.18 -2.41
CA PRO A 538 -35.50 -10.92 -2.86
C PRO A 538 -34.43 -9.82 -2.93
N ASN A 539 -34.46 -9.00 -3.98
CA ASN A 539 -33.66 -7.78 -4.01
C ASN A 539 -34.39 -6.67 -3.24
N THR A 540 -33.81 -6.23 -2.12
CA THR A 540 -34.35 -5.18 -1.24
C THR A 540 -33.71 -3.81 -1.48
N VAL A 541 -32.79 -3.69 -2.45
CA VAL A 541 -32.25 -2.41 -2.91
C VAL A 541 -33.40 -1.52 -3.40
N PRO A 542 -33.53 -0.26 -2.92
CA PRO A 542 -34.57 0.64 -3.38
C PRO A 542 -34.51 0.88 -4.90
N GLU A 543 -35.68 1.08 -5.50
CA GLU A 543 -35.76 1.52 -6.91
C GLU A 543 -35.19 2.94 -7.05
N LEU A 544 -34.69 3.26 -8.24
CA LEU A 544 -34.32 4.63 -8.59
C LEU A 544 -35.56 5.36 -9.09
N GLU A 545 -35.73 6.63 -8.70
CA GLU A 545 -36.73 7.50 -9.33
C GLU A 545 -36.42 7.65 -10.83
N GLU A 546 -37.45 7.71 -11.67
CA GLU A 546 -37.28 7.78 -13.13
C GLU A 546 -36.34 8.92 -13.55
N GLY A 547 -35.37 8.60 -14.40
CA GLY A 547 -34.37 9.55 -14.89
C GLY A 547 -33.16 9.81 -13.97
N LYS A 548 -33.11 9.25 -12.75
CA LYS A 548 -31.93 9.35 -11.87
C LYS A 548 -30.96 8.18 -12.09
N VAL A 549 -29.72 8.48 -12.43
CA VAL A 549 -28.59 7.54 -12.47
C VAL A 549 -28.05 7.34 -11.05
N ASP A 550 -27.58 6.13 -10.72
CA ASP A 550 -26.92 5.88 -9.42
C ASP A 550 -25.65 6.75 -9.29
N PRO A 551 -25.46 7.50 -8.19
CA PRO A 551 -24.22 8.25 -7.95
C PRO A 551 -22.94 7.40 -8.08
N LYS A 552 -22.98 6.10 -7.75
CA LYS A 552 -21.86 5.15 -7.91
C LYS A 552 -21.58 4.78 -9.38
N ASP A 553 -22.53 4.95 -10.29
CA ASP A 553 -22.32 4.68 -11.73
C ASP A 553 -21.64 5.84 -12.47
N ASN A 554 -21.60 7.02 -11.85
CA ASN A 554 -20.87 8.21 -12.31
C ASN A 554 -19.50 8.40 -11.63
N GLN A 555 -19.20 7.63 -10.58
CA GLN A 555 -17.84 7.47 -10.08
C GLN A 555 -16.99 6.66 -11.09
N PRO A 556 -15.66 6.83 -11.12
CA PRO A 556 -14.80 5.95 -11.93
C PRO A 556 -15.08 4.49 -11.54
N THR A 557 -15.43 3.65 -12.52
CA THR A 557 -16.24 2.45 -12.26
C THR A 557 -15.62 1.55 -11.18
N PRO A 558 -16.34 1.29 -10.06
CA PRO A 558 -15.94 0.27 -9.10
C PRO A 558 -15.77 -1.09 -9.80
N ARG A 559 -14.66 -1.76 -9.51
CA ARG A 559 -14.25 -3.03 -10.14
C ARG A 559 -14.72 -4.24 -9.34
#